data_AF-A0A5C6D2Q8-F1
#
_entry.id   AF-A0A5C6D2Q8-F1
#
_cell.length_a   1.000
_cell.length_b   1.000
_cell.length_c   1.000
_cell.angle_alpha   90.00
_cell.angle_beta   90.00
_cell.angle_gamma   90.00
#
_symmetry.space_group_name_H-M   'P 1'
#
loop_
_entity.id
_entity.type
_entity.pdbx_description
1 polymer ?
#
loop_
_entity_poly.entity_id
_entity_poly.type
_entity_poly.pdbx_seq_one_letter_code
_entity_poly.pdbx_strand_id
1 'polypeptide(L)'
;MNKMPGPFLWLLFVLGTPLQGRAAGSVHWDAKTPPLEFAAQELEDALEEVGREDIQVALIVKPDDSSPEAFQIRSLGPAEIEIVGSDATGAMYGGLEVADLIRLGLPVEKQQRTPFVKKRGIKFNNPWDARTPSYDDTGDAAQKNIDTIWDFEFWQAYLDDLARYRYNVLSLWSTHPYPSIIQLEEYPEVALDDVYRVADDIVQPHYKNRLQDVDLDKPGTLQRVKKISIEEKINHWQRVFQYAEDRGIEIYLFHWNVMTFGATGIHSVEEWGKAIVTGQPLKGITPLQVADRLDEHAAPALDALPALRAEMGGNVELQETLNDIEGMAHLKDAVDESKAYAAIASSQYKTQLMARTHFMDWNRILAEVEKEVATVQREGDFPEVRFANLKEGAHLRPKPSFGCSWMQPTAMFRSTAR
;
A
#
# COMPACT_ATOMS: atom_id res chain seq x y z
N MET A 1 -11.24 -103.05 37.73
CA MET A 1 -10.60 -102.47 36.53
C MET A 1 -11.57 -101.49 35.89
N ASN A 2 -11.16 -100.22 35.76
CA ASN A 2 -11.47 -99.19 34.73
C ASN A 2 -12.85 -99.23 34.03
N LYS A 3 -13.60 -98.15 33.79
CA LYS A 3 -13.47 -96.68 33.96
C LYS A 3 -14.89 -96.09 33.71
N MET A 4 -15.16 -94.94 34.30
CA MET A 4 -16.36 -94.09 34.13
C MET A 4 -16.53 -93.53 32.69
N PRO A 5 -17.76 -93.10 32.32
CA PRO A 5 -18.05 -92.41 31.06
C PRO A 5 -17.63 -90.93 31.10
N GLY A 6 -17.09 -90.41 30.00
CA GLY A 6 -16.67 -89.01 29.86
C GLY A 6 -17.87 -88.05 29.72
N PRO A 7 -17.82 -86.83 30.29
CA PRO A 7 -18.92 -85.87 30.21
C PRO A 7 -18.74 -84.83 29.10
N PHE A 8 -19.85 -84.56 28.42
CA PHE A 8 -20.39 -83.24 28.04
C PHE A 8 -19.42 -82.15 27.55
N LEU A 9 -19.49 -81.87 26.24
CA LEU A 9 -19.09 -80.58 25.67
C LEU A 9 -19.96 -79.46 26.25
N TRP A 10 -19.33 -78.48 26.89
CA TRP A 10 -19.88 -77.13 27.07
C TRP A 10 -19.27 -76.22 26.01
N LEU A 11 -20.11 -75.68 25.13
CA LEU A 11 -19.78 -74.56 24.25
C LEU A 11 -19.78 -73.28 25.09
N LEU A 12 -18.59 -72.75 25.37
CA LEU A 12 -18.41 -71.40 25.89
C LEU A 12 -18.46 -70.41 24.71
N PHE A 13 -19.56 -69.68 24.61
CA PHE A 13 -19.61 -68.44 23.84
C PHE A 13 -18.76 -67.39 24.57
N VAL A 14 -17.54 -67.16 24.08
CA VAL A 14 -16.77 -65.98 24.44
C VAL A 14 -17.39 -64.80 23.68
N LEU A 15 -18.14 -63.97 24.40
CA LEU A 15 -18.52 -62.64 23.94
C LEU A 15 -17.24 -61.84 23.73
N GLY A 16 -16.79 -61.75 22.47
CA GLY A 16 -15.77 -60.81 22.06
C GLY A 16 -16.27 -59.40 22.32
N THR A 17 -15.63 -58.70 23.23
CA THR A 17 -15.69 -57.24 23.32
C THR A 17 -15.33 -56.66 21.95
N PRO A 18 -16.12 -55.72 21.41
CA PRO A 18 -15.70 -55.05 20.19
C PRO A 18 -14.45 -54.24 20.53
N LEU A 19 -13.35 -54.51 19.84
CA LEU A 19 -12.27 -53.53 19.72
C LEU A 19 -12.91 -52.26 19.14
N GLN A 20 -13.12 -51.26 19.99
CA GLN A 20 -13.31 -49.89 19.53
C GLN A 20 -12.07 -49.55 18.70
N GLY A 21 -12.22 -49.50 17.37
CA GLY A 21 -11.20 -48.92 16.53
C GLY A 21 -10.95 -47.51 17.04
N ARG A 22 -9.74 -47.23 17.51
CA ARG A 22 -9.27 -45.86 17.66
C ARG A 22 -9.41 -45.23 16.28
N ALA A 23 -10.28 -44.24 16.15
CA ALA A 23 -10.27 -43.41 14.97
C ALA A 23 -8.89 -42.75 14.89
N ALA A 24 -8.26 -42.81 13.72
CA ALA A 24 -7.05 -42.03 13.49
C ALA A 24 -7.39 -40.55 13.62
N GLY A 25 -6.48 -39.79 14.21
CA GLY A 25 -6.59 -38.35 14.38
C GLY A 25 -6.60 -37.67 13.02
N SER A 26 -7.42 -36.64 12.89
CA SER A 26 -7.61 -35.92 11.65
C SER A 26 -8.08 -34.50 11.93
N VAL A 27 -7.61 -33.55 11.12
CA VAL A 27 -8.14 -32.20 11.08
C VAL A 27 -9.10 -32.10 9.89
N HIS A 28 -10.27 -31.51 10.10
CA HIS A 28 -11.30 -31.33 9.07
C HIS A 28 -11.58 -29.85 8.87
N TRP A 29 -11.47 -29.38 7.63
CA TRP A 29 -11.70 -27.98 7.26
C TRP A 29 -12.17 -27.86 5.80
N ASP A 30 -12.65 -26.68 5.42
CA ASP A 30 -12.87 -26.33 4.01
C ASP A 30 -11.55 -25.87 3.38
N ALA A 31 -10.95 -26.73 2.54
CA ALA A 31 -9.69 -26.47 1.85
C ALA A 31 -9.74 -25.28 0.87
N LYS A 32 -10.92 -24.69 0.60
CA LYS A 32 -11.06 -23.46 -0.19
C LYS A 32 -10.87 -22.19 0.63
N THR A 33 -10.64 -22.30 1.93
CA THR A 33 -10.50 -21.16 2.84
C THR A 33 -9.07 -21.10 3.38
N PRO A 34 -8.16 -20.29 2.79
CA PRO A 34 -6.74 -20.31 3.13
C PRO A 34 -6.41 -20.08 4.62
N PRO A 35 -7.11 -19.21 5.39
CA PRO A 35 -6.89 -19.12 6.83
C PRO A 35 -7.13 -20.43 7.59
N LEU A 36 -8.08 -21.26 7.14
CA LEU A 36 -8.36 -22.56 7.76
C LEU A 36 -7.28 -23.58 7.40
N GLU A 37 -6.72 -23.52 6.19
CA GLU A 37 -5.59 -24.37 5.80
C GLU A 37 -4.36 -24.10 6.68
N PHE A 38 -4.05 -22.83 6.94
CA PHE A 38 -2.97 -22.46 7.85
C PHE A 38 -3.19 -22.99 9.28
N ALA A 39 -4.40 -22.81 9.81
CA ALA A 39 -4.74 -23.35 11.12
C ALA A 39 -4.74 -24.88 11.18
N ALA A 40 -5.14 -25.55 10.08
CA ALA A 40 -5.09 -26.99 9.99
C ALA A 40 -3.65 -27.50 10.04
N GLN A 41 -2.73 -26.88 9.29
CA GLN A 41 -1.32 -27.23 9.33
C GLN A 41 -0.75 -27.07 10.75
N GLU A 42 -1.04 -25.96 11.43
CA GLU A 42 -0.56 -25.72 12.80
C GLU A 42 -1.11 -26.74 13.81
N LEU A 43 -2.35 -27.20 13.61
CA LEU A 43 -2.95 -28.26 14.43
C LEU A 43 -2.33 -29.63 14.13
N GLU A 44 -2.13 -29.98 12.86
CA GLU A 44 -1.50 -31.23 12.45
C GLU A 44 -0.06 -31.30 12.98
N ASP A 45 0.72 -30.23 12.82
CA ASP A 45 2.09 -30.11 13.35
C ASP A 45 2.10 -30.27 14.88
N ALA A 46 1.17 -29.61 15.58
CA ALA A 46 1.07 -29.71 17.04
C ALA A 46 0.74 -31.14 17.49
N LEU A 47 -0.17 -31.84 16.80
CA LEU A 47 -0.56 -33.22 17.09
C LEU A 47 0.58 -34.21 16.83
N GLU A 48 1.31 -34.02 15.72
CA GLU A 48 2.49 -34.82 15.38
C GLU A 48 3.60 -34.63 16.42
N GLU A 49 3.89 -33.38 16.80
CA GLU A 49 4.92 -33.02 17.78
C GLU A 49 4.69 -33.71 19.14
N VAL A 50 3.43 -33.80 19.58
CA VAL A 50 3.08 -34.47 20.85
C VAL A 50 2.76 -35.96 20.70
N GLY A 51 2.76 -36.51 19.48
CA GLY A 51 2.44 -37.91 19.19
C GLY A 51 0.99 -38.31 19.49
N ARG A 52 0.03 -37.41 19.25
CA ARG A 52 -1.42 -37.64 19.48
C ARG A 52 -2.13 -37.94 18.17
N GLU A 53 -2.28 -39.24 17.88
CA GLU A 53 -2.99 -39.75 16.70
C GLU A 53 -4.46 -40.11 16.97
N ASP A 54 -5.04 -39.74 18.11
CA ASP A 54 -6.41 -40.08 18.48
C ASP A 54 -7.37 -38.86 18.46
N ILE A 55 -6.83 -37.64 18.35
CA ILE A 55 -7.62 -36.41 18.40
C ILE A 55 -8.16 -36.07 17.01
N GLN A 56 -9.46 -35.82 16.92
CA GLN A 56 -10.10 -35.21 15.77
C GLN A 56 -10.45 -33.75 16.05
N VAL A 57 -10.15 -32.89 15.08
CA VAL A 57 -10.42 -31.45 15.15
C VAL A 57 -11.24 -31.03 13.93
N ALA A 58 -12.32 -30.28 14.14
CA ALA A 58 -13.10 -29.67 13.07
C ALA A 58 -13.01 -28.14 13.13
N LEU A 59 -12.55 -27.51 12.05
CA LEU A 59 -12.55 -26.07 11.84
C LEU A 59 -13.81 -25.67 11.05
N ILE A 60 -14.66 -24.84 11.64
CA ILE A 60 -15.96 -24.46 11.06
C ILE A 60 -16.08 -22.93 11.05
N VAL A 61 -16.49 -22.37 9.92
CA VAL A 61 -16.89 -20.97 9.83
C VAL A 61 -18.41 -20.87 9.94
N LYS A 62 -18.88 -20.09 10.90
CA LYS A 62 -20.28 -19.72 11.06
C LYS A 62 -20.39 -18.19 11.03
N PRO A 63 -20.65 -17.59 9.85
CA PRO A 63 -20.67 -16.15 9.66
C PRO A 63 -21.47 -15.39 10.73
N ASP A 64 -20.85 -14.41 11.39
CA ASP A 64 -21.48 -13.47 12.31
C ASP A 64 -20.74 -12.11 12.29
N ASP A 65 -21.23 -11.20 11.46
CA ASP A 65 -20.66 -9.86 11.28
C ASP A 65 -20.71 -8.98 12.55
N SER A 66 -21.51 -9.36 13.55
CA SER A 66 -21.58 -8.62 14.82
C SER A 66 -20.34 -8.83 15.70
N SER A 67 -19.60 -9.92 15.48
CA SER A 67 -18.45 -10.32 16.27
C SER A 67 -17.29 -10.78 15.39
N PRO A 68 -16.67 -9.92 14.55
CA PRO A 68 -15.55 -10.32 13.70
C PRO A 68 -14.39 -10.93 14.48
N GLU A 69 -13.73 -11.92 13.89
CA GLU A 69 -12.59 -12.67 14.43
C GLU A 69 -12.88 -13.42 15.75
N ALA A 70 -14.14 -13.55 16.14
CA ALA A 70 -14.55 -14.29 17.31
C ALA A 70 -14.46 -15.79 17.06
N PHE A 71 -14.25 -16.57 18.11
CA PHE A 71 -14.28 -18.01 18.03
C PHE A 71 -14.79 -18.69 19.30
N GLN A 72 -15.21 -19.94 19.13
CA GLN A 72 -15.62 -20.82 20.19
C GLN A 72 -14.93 -22.18 20.04
N ILE A 73 -14.35 -22.67 21.13
CA ILE A 73 -13.81 -24.03 21.24
C ILE A 73 -14.83 -24.88 22.00
N ARG A 74 -15.14 -26.06 21.47
CA ARG A 74 -16.04 -27.04 22.07
C ARG A 74 -15.35 -28.40 22.11
N SER A 75 -15.45 -29.07 23.25
CA SER A 75 -15.11 -30.48 23.37
C SER A 75 -16.40 -31.29 23.18
N LEU A 76 -16.45 -32.12 22.14
CA LEU A 76 -17.58 -33.02 21.84
C LEU A 76 -17.38 -34.40 22.49
N GLY A 77 -16.15 -34.69 22.92
CA GLY A 77 -15.77 -35.89 23.65
C GLY A 77 -14.30 -35.84 24.08
N PRO A 78 -13.74 -36.94 24.62
CA PRO A 78 -12.36 -37.00 25.10
C PRO A 78 -11.30 -36.76 24.02
N ALA A 79 -11.67 -36.94 22.74
CA ALA A 79 -10.77 -36.86 21.60
C ALA A 79 -11.39 -36.12 20.41
N GLU A 80 -12.49 -35.38 20.61
CA GLU A 80 -13.18 -34.64 19.55
C GLU A 80 -13.29 -33.16 19.95
N ILE A 81 -12.72 -32.29 19.11
CA ILE A 81 -12.66 -30.85 19.29
C ILE A 81 -13.34 -30.17 18.10
N GLU A 82 -14.29 -29.28 18.36
CA GLU A 82 -14.91 -28.42 17.36
C GLU A 82 -14.52 -26.96 17.63
N ILE A 83 -14.03 -26.29 16.59
CA ILE A 83 -13.60 -24.89 16.62
C ILE A 83 -14.48 -24.13 15.64
N VAL A 84 -15.28 -23.20 16.17
CA VAL A 84 -16.24 -22.42 15.38
C VAL A 84 -15.83 -20.95 15.38
N GLY A 85 -15.45 -20.42 14.22
CA GLY A 85 -15.19 -18.99 14.01
C GLY A 85 -16.42 -18.23 13.53
N SER A 86 -16.55 -16.96 13.89
CA SER A 86 -17.54 -16.04 13.30
C SER A 86 -17.19 -15.64 11.87
N ASP A 87 -15.93 -15.81 11.48
CA ASP A 87 -15.40 -15.67 10.13
C ASP A 87 -14.17 -16.60 9.97
N ALA A 88 -13.53 -16.58 8.80
CA ALA A 88 -12.37 -17.43 8.53
C ALA A 88 -11.19 -17.11 9.48
N THR A 89 -10.94 -15.84 9.77
CA THR A 89 -9.87 -15.38 10.65
C THR A 89 -10.11 -15.82 12.10
N GLY A 90 -11.35 -15.74 12.59
CA GLY A 90 -11.74 -16.23 13.90
C GLY A 90 -11.55 -17.74 14.03
N ALA A 91 -11.97 -18.51 13.02
CA ALA A 91 -11.76 -19.96 13.00
C ALA A 91 -10.26 -20.29 13.01
N MET A 92 -9.45 -19.56 12.25
CA MET A 92 -7.99 -19.68 12.26
C MET A 92 -7.41 -19.41 13.66
N TYR A 93 -7.80 -18.31 14.31
CA TYR A 93 -7.34 -17.99 15.67
C TYR A 93 -7.75 -19.03 16.71
N GLY A 94 -8.94 -19.63 16.57
CA GLY A 94 -9.35 -20.75 17.41
C GLY A 94 -8.49 -22.00 17.18
N GLY A 95 -8.12 -22.28 15.92
CA GLY A 95 -7.19 -23.35 15.57
C GLY A 95 -5.81 -23.16 16.19
N LEU A 96 -5.26 -21.96 16.06
CA LEU A 96 -3.97 -21.59 16.66
C LEU A 96 -3.99 -21.71 18.20
N GLU A 97 -5.08 -21.28 18.85
CA GLU A 97 -5.27 -21.46 20.30
C GLU A 97 -5.22 -22.94 20.71
N VAL A 98 -5.91 -23.81 19.96
CA VAL A 98 -5.91 -25.25 20.26
C VAL A 98 -4.54 -25.87 19.99
N ALA A 99 -3.85 -25.47 18.91
CA ALA A 99 -2.49 -25.92 18.62
C ALA A 99 -1.52 -25.55 19.77
N ASP A 100 -1.58 -24.31 20.26
CA ASP A 100 -0.77 -23.85 21.40
C ASP A 100 -1.07 -24.67 22.67
N LEU A 101 -2.36 -24.90 22.98
CA LEU A 101 -2.75 -25.71 24.14
C LEU A 101 -2.23 -27.15 24.06
N ILE A 102 -2.29 -27.76 22.87
CA ILE A 102 -1.76 -29.11 22.62
C ILE A 102 -0.25 -29.14 22.85
N ARG A 103 0.51 -28.22 22.23
CA ARG A 103 1.98 -28.14 22.39
C ARG A 103 2.40 -27.92 23.84
N LEU A 104 1.64 -27.12 24.58
CA LEU A 104 1.90 -26.85 26.00
C LEU A 104 1.43 -27.97 26.94
N GLY A 105 0.74 -28.99 26.44
CA GLY A 105 0.15 -30.06 27.26
C GLY A 105 -0.96 -29.57 28.20
N LEU A 106 -1.64 -28.47 27.83
CA LEU A 106 -2.73 -27.87 28.59
C LEU A 106 -4.09 -28.46 28.16
N PRO A 107 -5.09 -28.51 29.06
CA PRO A 107 -6.40 -29.03 28.70
C PRO A 107 -7.11 -28.12 27.68
N VAL A 108 -7.66 -28.74 26.64
CA VAL A 108 -8.53 -28.04 25.67
C VAL A 108 -9.94 -27.94 26.25
N GLU A 109 -10.20 -26.87 26.97
CA GLU A 109 -11.50 -26.60 27.59
C GLU A 109 -12.45 -25.83 26.67
N LYS A 110 -13.75 -25.83 27.02
CA LYS A 110 -14.74 -24.99 26.35
C LYS A 110 -14.42 -23.52 26.56
N GLN A 111 -14.23 -22.79 25.48
CA GLN A 111 -13.89 -21.37 25.52
C GLN A 111 -14.67 -20.58 24.47
N GLN A 112 -14.87 -19.29 24.73
CA GLN A 112 -15.36 -18.33 23.75
C GLN A 112 -14.52 -17.06 23.87
N ARG A 113 -14.01 -16.58 22.74
CA ARG A 113 -13.11 -15.43 22.68
C ARG A 113 -13.56 -14.45 21.60
N THR A 114 -13.35 -13.18 21.89
CA THR A 114 -13.54 -12.06 20.96
C THR A 114 -12.35 -11.12 21.11
N PRO A 115 -11.87 -10.48 20.03
CA PRO A 115 -10.80 -9.50 20.15
C PRO A 115 -11.31 -8.25 20.87
N PHE A 116 -10.57 -7.79 21.88
CA PHE A 116 -10.83 -6.49 22.50
C PHE A 116 -10.38 -5.34 21.59
N VAL A 117 -9.19 -5.45 21.00
CA VAL A 117 -8.65 -4.50 20.03
C VAL A 117 -8.91 -5.06 18.63
N LYS A 118 -9.74 -4.35 17.84
CA LYS A 118 -10.16 -4.79 16.50
C LYS A 118 -9.04 -4.76 15.45
N LYS A 119 -8.09 -3.84 15.60
CA LYS A 119 -6.96 -3.67 14.68
C LYS A 119 -5.66 -3.74 15.47
N ARG A 120 -4.99 -4.88 15.35
CA ARG A 120 -3.76 -5.23 16.04
C ARG A 120 -2.69 -5.20 14.97
N GLY A 121 -2.00 -4.06 14.87
CA GLY A 121 -1.16 -3.76 13.72
C GLY A 121 0.30 -3.49 14.05
N ILE A 122 1.17 -3.85 13.11
CA ILE A 122 2.59 -3.48 13.12
C ILE A 122 2.85 -2.38 12.09
N LYS A 123 3.68 -1.41 12.48
CA LYS A 123 4.22 -0.39 11.60
C LYS A 123 5.57 -0.83 11.07
N PHE A 124 5.69 -0.97 9.76
CA PHE A 124 6.92 -1.36 9.08
C PHE A 124 7.35 -0.24 8.12
N ASN A 125 8.47 0.41 8.40
CA ASN A 125 9.12 1.30 7.44
C ASN A 125 9.75 0.40 6.35
N ASN A 126 9.17 0.37 5.16
CA ASN A 126 9.55 -0.60 4.13
C ASN A 126 10.49 0.03 3.09
N PRO A 127 11.77 -0.37 3.06
CA PRO A 127 12.78 0.28 2.23
C PRO A 127 12.87 -0.39 0.85
N TRP A 128 11.85 -0.19 0.01
CA TRP A 128 11.75 -0.81 -1.32
C TRP A 128 13.02 -0.69 -2.17
N ASP A 129 13.59 0.51 -2.21
CA ASP A 129 14.78 0.85 -2.99
C ASP A 129 15.39 2.14 -2.43
N ALA A 130 16.71 2.28 -2.43
CA ALA A 130 17.37 3.52 -2.00
C ALA A 130 16.98 4.75 -2.85
N ARG A 131 16.53 4.54 -4.09
CA ARG A 131 15.98 5.58 -4.99
C ARG A 131 14.57 6.03 -4.57
N THR A 132 13.85 5.22 -3.82
CA THR A 132 12.54 5.52 -3.22
C THR A 132 12.55 5.19 -1.73
N PRO A 133 13.34 5.92 -0.93
CA PRO A 133 13.57 5.58 0.46
C PRO A 133 12.29 5.70 1.29
N SER A 134 12.25 4.96 2.39
CA SER A 134 11.28 5.16 3.45
C SER A 134 11.57 6.47 4.22
N TYR A 135 11.08 6.60 5.44
CA TYR A 135 11.28 7.79 6.26
C TYR A 135 12.75 8.01 6.66
N ASP A 136 13.42 6.96 7.13
CA ASP A 136 14.85 6.94 7.46
C ASP A 136 15.38 5.52 7.26
N ASP A 137 16.22 5.36 6.24
CA ASP A 137 16.84 4.09 5.87
C ASP A 137 18.35 4.11 6.10
N THR A 138 18.87 5.05 6.89
CA THR A 138 20.33 5.28 7.00
C THR A 138 21.02 4.35 7.98
N GLY A 139 20.26 3.55 8.74
CA GLY A 139 20.82 2.54 9.63
C GLY A 139 21.15 1.22 8.93
N ASP A 140 22.13 0.48 9.45
CA ASP A 140 22.57 -0.82 8.90
C ASP A 140 21.42 -1.81 8.68
N ALA A 141 20.45 -1.85 9.60
CA ALA A 141 19.29 -2.74 9.49
C ALA A 141 18.43 -2.38 8.27
N ALA A 142 18.19 -1.08 8.04
CA ALA A 142 17.41 -0.63 6.89
C ALA A 142 18.15 -0.89 5.57
N GLN A 143 19.44 -0.58 5.50
CA GLN A 143 20.27 -0.84 4.30
C GLN A 143 20.34 -2.33 3.93
N LYS A 144 20.42 -3.23 4.93
CA LYS A 144 20.38 -4.68 4.68
C LYS A 144 18.97 -5.13 4.29
N ASN A 145 17.94 -4.56 4.89
CA ASN A 145 16.56 -4.91 4.58
C ASN A 145 16.14 -4.54 3.16
N ILE A 146 16.79 -3.57 2.50
CA ILE A 146 16.54 -3.23 1.09
C ILE A 146 16.63 -4.48 0.19
N ASP A 147 17.54 -5.42 0.47
CA ASP A 147 17.64 -6.68 -0.26
C ASP A 147 16.64 -7.72 0.27
N THR A 148 16.58 -7.89 1.59
CA THR A 148 15.77 -8.92 2.27
C THR A 148 14.28 -8.86 1.94
N ILE A 149 13.69 -7.68 1.78
CA ILE A 149 12.23 -7.55 1.51
C ILE A 149 11.82 -8.10 0.13
N TRP A 150 12.78 -8.43 -0.72
CA TRP A 150 12.56 -9.09 -2.00
C TRP A 150 12.73 -10.61 -1.93
N ASP A 151 12.90 -11.16 -0.73
CA ASP A 151 12.85 -12.59 -0.41
C ASP A 151 11.43 -12.93 0.06
N PHE A 152 10.77 -13.88 -0.61
CA PHE A 152 9.40 -14.23 -0.24
C PHE A 152 9.37 -15.04 1.05
N GLU A 153 10.38 -15.85 1.31
CA GLU A 153 10.52 -16.70 2.48
C GLU A 153 10.63 -15.86 3.76
N PHE A 154 11.22 -14.66 3.67
CA PHE A 154 11.17 -13.66 4.73
C PHE A 154 9.73 -13.26 5.05
N TRP A 155 8.94 -12.87 4.03
CA TRP A 155 7.54 -12.48 4.22
C TRP A 155 6.68 -13.63 4.70
N GLN A 156 6.94 -14.84 4.21
CA GLN A 156 6.26 -16.05 4.63
C GLN A 156 6.38 -16.25 6.15
N ALA A 157 7.62 -16.30 6.65
CA ALA A 157 7.88 -16.46 8.08
C ALA A 157 7.32 -15.29 8.90
N TYR A 158 7.51 -14.06 8.43
CA TYR A 158 7.05 -12.87 9.13
C TYR A 158 5.52 -12.80 9.27
N LEU A 159 4.79 -13.08 8.19
CA LEU A 159 3.32 -13.04 8.18
C LEU A 159 2.71 -14.22 8.95
N ASP A 160 3.33 -15.41 8.88
CA ASP A 160 2.92 -16.55 9.70
C ASP A 160 3.07 -16.23 11.20
N ASP A 161 4.17 -15.58 11.61
CA ASP A 161 4.37 -15.15 13.00
C ASP A 161 3.35 -14.09 13.42
N LEU A 162 3.04 -13.12 12.56
CA LEU A 162 1.97 -12.16 12.83
C LEU A 162 0.63 -12.87 13.07
N ALA A 163 0.29 -13.87 12.26
CA ALA A 163 -0.94 -14.66 12.43
C ALA A 163 -0.94 -15.46 13.74
N ARG A 164 0.17 -16.13 14.09
CA ARG A 164 0.36 -16.85 15.37
C ARG A 164 0.14 -15.93 16.57
N TYR A 165 0.66 -14.70 16.49
CA TYR A 165 0.47 -13.67 17.50
C TYR A 165 -0.87 -12.92 17.39
N ARG A 166 -1.74 -13.33 16.47
CA ARG A 166 -3.06 -12.77 16.21
C ARG A 166 -3.03 -11.30 15.80
N TYR A 167 -1.92 -10.80 15.24
CA TYR A 167 -1.92 -9.52 14.53
C TYR A 167 -2.72 -9.66 13.23
N ASN A 168 -3.49 -8.63 12.87
CA ASN A 168 -4.38 -8.62 11.70
C ASN A 168 -4.19 -7.40 10.81
N VAL A 169 -3.16 -6.59 11.08
CA VAL A 169 -2.80 -5.44 10.25
C VAL A 169 -1.28 -5.38 10.10
N LEU A 170 -0.82 -5.16 8.88
CA LEU A 170 0.54 -4.74 8.59
C LEU A 170 0.48 -3.42 7.82
N SER A 171 1.03 -2.36 8.41
CA SER A 171 1.15 -1.07 7.74
C SER A 171 2.56 -0.89 7.19
N LEU A 172 2.66 -0.74 5.87
CA LEU A 172 3.90 -0.51 5.14
C LEU A 172 4.06 0.98 4.87
N TRP A 173 5.15 1.57 5.35
CA TRP A 173 5.39 3.00 5.28
C TRP A 173 6.59 3.26 4.37
N SER A 174 6.37 4.02 3.30
CA SER A 174 7.43 4.53 2.43
C SER A 174 7.07 5.92 1.93
N THR A 175 8.04 6.78 1.64
CA THR A 175 7.72 8.14 1.25
C THR A 175 7.03 8.21 -0.12
N HIS A 176 7.49 7.40 -1.08
CA HIS A 176 6.93 7.29 -2.42
C HIS A 176 7.15 5.87 -2.97
N PRO A 177 6.29 4.89 -2.64
CA PRO A 177 6.55 3.47 -2.96
C PRO A 177 6.33 3.11 -4.44
N TYR A 178 5.50 3.88 -5.15
CA TYR A 178 4.93 3.52 -6.44
C TYR A 178 5.94 3.17 -7.53
N PRO A 179 7.07 3.90 -7.70
CA PRO A 179 8.09 3.54 -8.70
C PRO A 179 8.64 2.10 -8.54
N SER A 180 8.53 1.53 -7.34
CA SER A 180 9.04 0.18 -7.04
C SER A 180 7.96 -0.92 -7.07
N ILE A 181 6.67 -0.58 -7.14
CA ILE A 181 5.57 -1.55 -6.98
C ILE A 181 4.45 -1.44 -8.01
N ILE A 182 4.46 -0.44 -8.89
CA ILE A 182 3.52 -0.33 -10.01
C ILE A 182 4.24 0.17 -11.26
N GLN A 183 3.60 -0.03 -12.41
CA GLN A 183 4.01 0.56 -13.69
C GLN A 183 2.78 1.24 -14.33
N LEU A 184 2.96 2.48 -14.76
CA LEU A 184 1.91 3.25 -15.43
C LEU A 184 2.16 3.26 -16.94
N GLU A 185 1.11 3.05 -17.73
CA GLU A 185 1.21 3.11 -19.20
C GLU A 185 1.62 4.51 -19.69
N GLU A 186 1.15 5.56 -19.02
CA GLU A 186 1.44 6.96 -19.36
C GLU A 186 2.84 7.42 -18.92
N TYR A 187 3.43 6.78 -17.89
CA TYR A 187 4.72 7.13 -17.31
C TYR A 187 5.61 5.89 -17.10
N PRO A 188 5.89 5.12 -18.17
CA PRO A 188 6.60 3.84 -18.05
C PRO A 188 8.03 3.98 -17.53
N GLU A 189 8.66 5.14 -17.71
CA GLU A 189 10.02 5.46 -17.27
C GLU A 189 10.17 5.72 -15.77
N VAL A 190 9.06 5.92 -15.04
CA VAL A 190 9.08 6.09 -13.59
C VAL A 190 9.32 4.75 -12.89
N ALA A 191 8.91 3.64 -13.51
CA ALA A 191 9.11 2.31 -12.96
C ALA A 191 10.60 1.97 -12.81
N LEU A 192 10.95 1.44 -11.63
CA LEU A 192 12.32 1.13 -11.28
C LEU A 192 12.61 -0.36 -11.40
N ASP A 193 13.32 -0.73 -12.46
CA ASP A 193 14.02 -2.01 -12.55
C ASP A 193 15.18 -2.06 -11.56
N ASP A 194 15.58 -3.30 -11.24
CA ASP A 194 16.59 -3.66 -10.26
C ASP A 194 16.29 -3.10 -8.86
N VAL A 195 17.13 -3.46 -7.90
CA VAL A 195 17.08 -2.93 -6.52
C VAL A 195 18.44 -2.40 -6.15
N TYR A 196 18.48 -1.18 -5.63
CA TYR A 196 19.72 -0.52 -5.19
C TYR A 196 19.67 -0.17 -3.71
N ARG A 197 20.84 -0.27 -3.07
CA ARG A 197 21.13 0.30 -1.75
C ARG A 197 22.22 1.38 -1.88
N VAL A 198 22.42 2.18 -0.85
CA VAL A 198 23.56 3.11 -0.80
C VAL A 198 24.82 2.33 -0.40
N ALA A 199 25.95 2.62 -1.03
CA ALA A 199 27.21 1.95 -0.73
C ALA A 199 27.65 2.17 0.73
N ASP A 200 28.19 1.12 1.35
CA ASP A 200 28.48 1.06 2.79
C ASP A 200 29.45 2.17 3.26
N ASP A 201 30.33 2.67 2.40
CA ASP A 201 31.30 3.74 2.70
C ASP A 201 30.69 5.15 2.69
N ILE A 202 29.50 5.30 2.09
CA ILE A 202 28.78 6.57 1.95
C ILE A 202 27.72 6.72 3.05
N VAL A 203 27.14 5.61 3.51
CA VAL A 203 26.19 5.62 4.62
C VAL A 203 26.94 5.88 5.94
N GLN A 204 26.96 7.13 6.38
CA GLN A 204 27.57 7.52 7.65
C GLN A 204 26.47 7.79 8.69
N PRO A 205 26.18 6.90 9.65
CA PRO A 205 25.08 7.08 10.59
C PRO A 205 25.21 8.41 11.34
N HIS A 206 24.27 9.32 11.12
CA HIS A 206 24.24 10.64 11.75
C HIS A 206 22.79 11.04 12.03
N TYR A 207 22.56 11.76 13.13
CA TYR A 207 21.25 12.00 13.77
C TYR A 207 20.23 12.82 12.95
N LYS A 208 20.56 13.20 11.71
CA LYS A 208 19.69 13.95 10.80
C LYS A 208 19.62 13.36 9.39
N ASN A 209 20.21 12.18 9.16
CA ASN A 209 20.33 11.69 7.81
C ASN A 209 18.98 11.29 7.25
N ARG A 210 18.76 11.74 6.02
CA ARG A 210 17.72 11.29 5.13
C ARG A 210 18.46 10.73 3.92
N LEU A 211 18.08 9.56 3.42
CA LEU A 211 18.66 9.09 2.14
C LEU A 211 18.39 10.10 1.01
N GLN A 212 17.35 10.92 1.18
CA GLN A 212 17.03 12.04 0.30
C GLN A 212 18.11 13.13 0.25
N ASP A 213 19.00 13.21 1.25
CA ASP A 213 20.12 14.17 1.28
C ASP A 213 21.40 13.61 0.60
N VAL A 214 21.38 12.34 0.20
CA VAL A 214 22.50 11.69 -0.49
C VAL A 214 22.42 11.99 -1.98
N ASP A 215 23.53 12.41 -2.58
CA ASP A 215 23.67 12.53 -4.03
C ASP A 215 23.73 11.13 -4.67
N LEU A 216 22.54 10.62 -5.03
CA LEU A 216 22.37 9.30 -5.63
C LEU A 216 22.94 9.22 -7.05
N ASP A 217 23.12 10.36 -7.74
CA ASP A 217 23.65 10.43 -9.10
C ASP A 217 25.18 10.36 -9.13
N LYS A 218 25.84 10.64 -8.01
CA LYS A 218 27.28 10.51 -7.88
C LYS A 218 27.72 9.05 -8.16
N PRO A 219 28.66 8.83 -9.10
CA PRO A 219 29.16 7.50 -9.40
C PRO A 219 29.72 6.80 -8.16
N GLY A 220 29.29 5.55 -7.95
CA GLY A 220 29.67 4.74 -6.78
C GLY A 220 28.73 4.89 -5.58
N THR A 221 27.75 5.80 -5.61
CA THR A 221 26.77 5.94 -4.51
C THR A 221 25.81 4.76 -4.43
N LEU A 222 25.20 4.38 -5.54
CA LEU A 222 24.24 3.29 -5.58
C LEU A 222 24.93 1.96 -5.91
N GLN A 223 24.66 0.96 -5.07
CA GLN A 223 25.06 -0.42 -5.29
C GLN A 223 23.83 -1.25 -5.62
N ARG A 224 23.83 -1.90 -6.80
CA ARG A 224 22.78 -2.88 -7.12
C ARG A 224 22.91 -4.11 -6.21
N VAL A 225 21.84 -4.42 -5.50
CA VAL A 225 21.76 -5.61 -4.63
C VAL A 225 20.99 -6.75 -5.29
N LYS A 226 19.99 -6.42 -6.10
CA LYS A 226 19.17 -7.42 -6.80
C LYS A 226 18.93 -7.01 -8.24
N LYS A 227 19.04 -7.98 -9.15
CA LYS A 227 18.62 -7.84 -10.54
C LYS A 227 17.20 -8.40 -10.67
N ILE A 228 16.23 -7.56 -11.03
CA ILE A 228 14.80 -7.92 -11.05
C ILE A 228 14.05 -6.89 -11.91
N SER A 229 13.10 -7.32 -12.75
CA SER A 229 12.28 -6.38 -13.53
C SER A 229 11.14 -5.77 -12.69
N ILE A 230 10.57 -4.65 -13.14
CA ILE A 230 9.36 -4.09 -12.51
C ILE A 230 8.20 -5.09 -12.48
N GLU A 231 8.02 -5.91 -13.52
CA GLU A 231 6.99 -6.96 -13.56
C GLU A 231 7.21 -8.00 -12.45
N GLU A 232 8.45 -8.46 -12.28
CA GLU A 232 8.80 -9.39 -11.20
C GLU A 232 8.61 -8.75 -9.82
N LYS A 233 8.88 -7.45 -9.66
CA LYS A 233 8.61 -6.70 -8.42
C LYS A 233 7.12 -6.63 -8.12
N ILE A 234 6.28 -6.32 -9.13
CA ILE A 234 4.81 -6.30 -8.99
C ILE A 234 4.31 -7.68 -8.57
N ASN A 235 4.72 -8.73 -9.27
CA ASN A 235 4.31 -10.11 -8.97
C ASN A 235 4.74 -10.54 -7.56
N HIS A 236 5.94 -10.15 -7.11
CA HIS A 236 6.40 -10.39 -5.74
C HIS A 236 5.47 -9.76 -4.71
N TRP A 237 5.13 -8.48 -4.87
CA TRP A 237 4.27 -7.78 -3.90
C TRP A 237 2.81 -8.23 -3.95
N GLN A 238 2.28 -8.58 -5.12
CA GLN A 238 0.98 -9.23 -5.23
C GLN A 238 0.97 -10.55 -4.46
N ARG A 239 2.03 -11.37 -4.58
CA ARG A 239 2.17 -12.62 -3.83
C ARG A 239 2.24 -12.38 -2.32
N VAL A 240 3.01 -11.37 -1.87
CA VAL A 240 3.09 -10.99 -0.45
C VAL A 240 1.73 -10.53 0.10
N PHE A 241 0.99 -9.71 -0.66
CA PHE A 241 -0.31 -9.21 -0.23
C PHE A 241 -1.36 -10.31 -0.18
N GLN A 242 -1.38 -11.21 -1.18
CA GLN A 242 -2.24 -12.39 -1.15
C GLN A 242 -1.91 -13.27 0.05
N TYR A 243 -0.62 -13.53 0.30
CA TYR A 243 -0.21 -14.35 1.45
C TYR A 243 -0.62 -13.73 2.79
N ALA A 244 -0.58 -12.40 2.92
CA ALA A 244 -1.09 -11.71 4.10
C ALA A 244 -2.62 -11.88 4.26
N GLU A 245 -3.38 -11.74 3.17
CA GLU A 245 -4.83 -11.97 3.16
C GLU A 245 -5.18 -13.41 3.55
N ASP A 246 -4.42 -14.39 3.06
CA ASP A 246 -4.54 -15.80 3.40
C ASP A 246 -4.25 -16.10 4.88
N ARG A 247 -3.69 -15.14 5.63
CA ARG A 247 -3.48 -15.16 7.08
C ARG A 247 -4.42 -14.22 7.84
N GLY A 248 -5.42 -13.64 7.17
CA GLY A 248 -6.34 -12.68 7.77
C GLY A 248 -5.67 -11.35 8.17
N ILE A 249 -4.59 -10.97 7.49
CA ILE A 249 -3.82 -9.75 7.75
C ILE A 249 -4.13 -8.71 6.67
N GLU A 250 -4.65 -7.56 7.08
CA GLU A 250 -4.88 -6.44 6.17
C GLU A 250 -3.60 -5.63 5.95
N ILE A 251 -3.26 -5.38 4.68
CA ILE A 251 -2.15 -4.51 4.31
C ILE A 251 -2.62 -3.06 4.17
N TYR A 252 -1.91 -2.15 4.83
CA TYR A 252 -2.12 -0.71 4.71
C TYR A 252 -0.86 -0.06 4.14
N LEU A 253 -0.96 0.61 3.00
CA LEU A 253 0.15 1.37 2.42
C LEU A 253 0.06 2.84 2.84
N PHE A 254 1.08 3.32 3.56
CA PHE A 254 1.23 4.71 3.98
C PHE A 254 2.31 5.40 3.15
N HIS A 255 1.97 6.57 2.61
CA HIS A 255 2.85 7.40 1.81
C HIS A 255 2.72 8.88 2.15
N TRP A 256 3.70 9.68 1.71
CA TRP A 256 3.73 11.12 1.97
C TRP A 256 3.28 11.89 0.72
N ASN A 257 2.67 13.05 0.95
CA ASN A 257 2.20 13.94 -0.09
C ASN A 257 2.66 15.38 0.20
N VAL A 258 3.10 16.17 -0.78
CA VAL A 258 3.52 15.75 -2.13
C VAL A 258 4.97 15.29 -2.06
N MET A 259 5.26 14.04 -2.43
CA MET A 259 6.61 13.49 -2.48
C MET A 259 6.87 12.90 -3.86
N THR A 260 7.88 13.45 -4.56
CA THR A 260 8.25 13.06 -5.94
C THR A 260 9.64 12.42 -6.02
N PHE A 261 10.30 12.16 -4.88
CA PHE A 261 11.64 11.58 -4.86
C PHE A 261 11.66 10.20 -5.54
N GLY A 262 12.62 9.95 -6.43
CA GLY A 262 12.65 8.77 -7.31
C GLY A 262 11.83 8.90 -8.60
N ALA A 263 10.94 9.91 -8.69
CA ALA A 263 10.27 10.35 -9.91
C ALA A 263 10.63 11.82 -10.25
N THR A 264 11.61 12.39 -9.54
CA THR A 264 12.04 13.78 -9.72
C THR A 264 12.91 13.85 -10.95
N GLY A 265 12.55 14.76 -11.83
CA GLY A 265 13.24 14.97 -13.09
C GLY A 265 12.73 14.16 -14.29
N ILE A 266 11.57 13.57 -14.08
CA ILE A 266 10.69 13.09 -15.14
C ILE A 266 9.57 14.14 -15.20
N HIS A 267 9.80 15.24 -15.95
CA HIS A 267 8.86 16.34 -16.16
C HIS A 267 8.48 17.21 -14.92
N SER A 268 9.41 17.49 -14.00
CA SER A 268 9.09 18.27 -12.78
C SER A 268 9.20 19.80 -12.96
N VAL A 269 8.46 20.55 -12.12
CA VAL A 269 8.55 22.03 -12.02
C VAL A 269 9.95 22.50 -11.64
N GLU A 270 10.69 21.70 -10.87
CA GLU A 270 12.04 22.02 -10.43
C GLU A 270 13.05 21.95 -11.59
N GLU A 271 12.95 20.94 -12.47
CA GLU A 271 13.78 20.87 -13.66
C GLU A 271 13.41 21.91 -14.70
N TRP A 272 12.12 22.19 -14.88
CA TRP A 272 11.69 23.33 -15.66
C TRP A 272 12.33 24.62 -15.13
N GLY A 273 12.31 24.84 -13.81
CA GLY A 273 12.98 25.97 -13.17
C GLY A 273 14.48 25.99 -13.41
N LYS A 274 15.18 24.87 -13.24
CA LYS A 274 16.64 24.76 -13.48
C LYS A 274 17.00 24.95 -14.94
N ALA A 275 16.27 24.36 -15.88
CA ALA A 275 16.53 24.46 -17.32
C ALA A 275 16.31 25.87 -17.86
N ILE A 276 15.27 26.57 -17.37
CA ILE A 276 15.05 28.00 -17.68
C ILE A 276 16.20 28.85 -17.13
N VAL A 277 16.61 28.63 -15.88
CA VAL A 277 17.72 29.38 -15.26
C VAL A 277 19.08 29.09 -15.91
N THR A 278 19.27 27.89 -16.47
CA THR A 278 20.56 27.44 -17.05
C THR A 278 20.59 27.45 -18.59
N GLY A 279 19.49 27.86 -19.24
CA GLY A 279 19.38 27.96 -20.69
C GLY A 279 19.42 26.61 -21.43
N GLN A 280 19.08 25.51 -20.76
CA GLN A 280 19.07 24.19 -21.39
C GLN A 280 17.77 23.94 -22.17
N PRO A 281 17.84 23.33 -23.37
CA PRO A 281 16.65 22.99 -24.15
C PRO A 281 15.82 21.92 -23.43
N LEU A 282 14.55 22.23 -23.20
CA LEU A 282 13.57 21.35 -22.56
C LEU A 282 13.08 20.26 -23.54
N LYS A 283 12.91 19.02 -23.04
CA LYS A 283 12.36 17.90 -23.80
C LYS A 283 11.01 17.49 -23.20
N GLY A 284 9.96 17.40 -24.03
CA GLY A 284 8.60 17.03 -23.60
C GLY A 284 7.67 18.22 -23.31
N ILE A 285 6.48 17.95 -22.76
CA ILE A 285 5.49 18.97 -22.42
C ILE A 285 5.93 19.66 -21.12
N THR A 286 5.97 20.99 -21.10
CA THR A 286 6.40 21.77 -19.92
C THR A 286 5.27 21.89 -18.89
N PRO A 287 5.57 22.13 -17.60
CA PRO A 287 4.54 22.42 -16.60
C PRO A 287 3.64 23.61 -16.97
N LEU A 288 4.16 24.60 -17.70
CA LEU A 288 3.35 25.69 -18.25
C LEU A 288 2.43 25.20 -19.36
N GLN A 289 2.90 24.33 -20.27
CA GLN A 289 2.03 23.74 -21.30
C GLN A 289 0.98 22.79 -20.70
N VAL A 290 1.28 22.11 -19.59
CA VAL A 290 0.28 21.35 -18.83
C VAL A 290 -0.75 22.30 -18.20
N ALA A 291 -0.31 23.41 -17.61
CA ALA A 291 -1.21 24.43 -17.07
C ALA A 291 -2.07 25.07 -18.17
N ASP A 292 -1.50 25.41 -19.33
CA ASP A 292 -2.22 25.98 -20.47
C ASP A 292 -3.27 25.00 -21.02
N ARG A 293 -2.95 23.70 -21.08
CA ARG A 293 -3.92 22.65 -21.47
C ARG A 293 -5.04 22.48 -20.44
N LEU A 294 -4.71 22.55 -19.14
CA LEU A 294 -5.71 22.55 -18.09
C LEU A 294 -6.59 23.80 -18.19
N ASP A 295 -6.02 24.96 -18.52
CA ASP A 295 -6.75 26.21 -18.76
C ASP A 295 -7.73 26.12 -19.93
N GLU A 296 -7.32 25.46 -21.03
CA GLU A 296 -8.15 25.24 -22.21
C GLU A 296 -9.39 24.38 -21.94
N HIS A 297 -9.31 23.44 -20.99
CA HIS A 297 -10.35 22.45 -20.73
C HIS A 297 -11.17 22.70 -19.47
N ALA A 298 -10.61 23.37 -18.46
CA ALA A 298 -11.26 23.57 -17.16
C ALA A 298 -12.50 24.47 -17.22
N ALA A 299 -12.44 25.60 -17.95
CA ALA A 299 -13.59 26.51 -18.03
C ALA A 299 -14.79 25.92 -18.80
N PRO A 300 -14.60 25.27 -19.97
CA PRO A 300 -15.68 24.55 -20.64
C PRO A 300 -16.25 23.38 -19.80
N ALA A 301 -15.39 22.68 -19.05
CA ALA A 301 -15.82 21.59 -18.17
C ALA A 301 -16.72 22.12 -17.04
N LEU A 302 -16.28 23.16 -16.31
CA LEU A 302 -17.06 23.78 -15.23
C LEU A 302 -18.40 24.36 -15.72
N ASP A 303 -18.44 24.91 -16.94
CA ASP A 303 -19.68 25.43 -17.55
C ASP A 303 -20.67 24.32 -17.92
N ALA A 304 -20.17 23.15 -18.36
CA ALA A 304 -20.99 22.01 -18.74
C ALA A 304 -21.51 21.17 -17.55
N LEU A 305 -20.78 21.15 -16.43
CA LEU A 305 -21.08 20.31 -15.26
C LEU A 305 -22.51 20.47 -14.70
N PRO A 306 -23.09 21.68 -14.55
CA PRO A 306 -24.44 21.83 -14.02
C PRO A 306 -25.51 21.12 -14.87
N ALA A 307 -25.39 21.19 -16.20
CA ALA A 307 -26.32 20.52 -17.11
C ALA A 307 -26.15 19.00 -17.07
N LEU A 308 -24.90 18.51 -17.07
CA LEU A 308 -24.59 17.08 -16.98
C LEU A 308 -25.06 16.47 -15.65
N ARG A 309 -24.91 17.20 -14.53
CA ARG A 309 -25.41 16.78 -13.21
C ARG A 309 -26.93 16.72 -13.16
N ALA A 310 -27.64 17.60 -13.87
CA ALA A 310 -29.09 17.58 -13.95
C ALA A 310 -29.63 16.38 -14.75
N GLU A 311 -28.87 15.89 -15.73
CA GLU A 311 -29.23 14.75 -16.59
C GLU A 311 -28.79 13.38 -16.02
N MET A 312 -27.98 13.38 -14.96
CA MET A 312 -27.33 12.18 -14.40
C MET A 312 -28.29 11.10 -13.88
N GLY A 313 -29.52 11.46 -13.51
CA GLY A 313 -30.57 10.50 -13.15
C GLY A 313 -30.23 9.54 -11.99
N GLY A 314 -29.29 9.91 -11.11
CA GLY A 314 -28.85 9.09 -9.97
C GLY A 314 -27.80 8.01 -10.29
N ASN A 315 -27.18 8.04 -11.48
CA ASN A 315 -26.08 7.13 -11.81
C ASN A 315 -24.80 7.49 -11.02
N VAL A 316 -24.33 6.55 -10.19
CA VAL A 316 -23.17 6.73 -9.29
C VAL A 316 -21.85 6.80 -10.06
N GLU A 317 -21.66 6.01 -11.12
CA GLU A 317 -20.42 6.05 -11.91
C GLU A 317 -20.28 7.37 -12.68
N LEU A 318 -21.40 7.86 -13.22
CA LEU A 318 -21.44 9.19 -13.85
C LEU A 318 -21.22 10.30 -12.81
N GLN A 319 -21.69 10.11 -11.57
CA GLN A 319 -21.46 11.07 -10.49
C GLN A 319 -19.97 11.19 -10.14
N GLU A 320 -19.27 10.06 -9.94
CA GLU A 320 -17.84 10.05 -9.66
C GLU A 320 -17.05 10.64 -10.84
N THR A 321 -17.41 10.29 -12.07
CA THR A 321 -16.78 10.87 -13.28
C THR A 321 -16.94 12.40 -13.34
N LEU A 322 -18.13 12.93 -13.02
CA LEU A 322 -18.36 14.37 -12.97
C LEU A 322 -17.63 15.03 -11.78
N ASN A 323 -17.45 14.34 -10.66
CA ASN A 323 -16.64 14.82 -9.54
C ASN A 323 -15.15 14.88 -9.92
N ASP A 324 -14.64 13.89 -10.65
CA ASP A 324 -13.25 13.89 -11.15
C ASP A 324 -13.03 15.04 -12.13
N ILE A 325 -13.97 15.27 -13.06
CA ILE A 325 -13.92 16.41 -14.00
C ILE A 325 -13.90 17.74 -13.24
N GLU A 326 -14.72 17.89 -12.20
CA GLU A 326 -14.76 19.08 -11.35
C GLU A 326 -13.46 19.26 -10.55
N GLY A 327 -12.93 18.17 -9.97
CA GLY A 327 -11.66 18.17 -9.24
C GLY A 327 -10.49 18.58 -10.14
N MET A 328 -10.41 18.01 -11.34
CA MET A 328 -9.40 18.36 -12.34
C MET A 328 -9.53 19.80 -12.83
N ALA A 329 -10.76 20.31 -12.97
CA ALA A 329 -10.98 21.70 -13.35
C ALA A 329 -10.59 22.68 -12.22
N HIS A 330 -10.76 22.32 -10.95
CA HIS A 330 -10.32 23.13 -9.81
C HIS A 330 -8.81 23.07 -9.53
N LEU A 331 -8.07 22.09 -10.08
CA LEU A 331 -6.61 22.13 -10.07
C LEU A 331 -6.07 23.38 -10.76
N LYS A 332 -6.82 23.94 -11.72
CA LYS A 332 -6.54 25.26 -12.31
C LYS A 332 -6.52 26.35 -11.25
N ASP A 333 -7.54 26.42 -10.41
CA ASP A 333 -7.63 27.45 -9.36
C ASP A 333 -6.47 27.29 -8.37
N ALA A 334 -6.10 26.06 -8.02
CA ALA A 334 -4.94 25.78 -7.17
C ALA A 334 -3.60 26.19 -7.81
N VAL A 335 -3.45 26.02 -9.13
CA VAL A 335 -2.27 26.46 -9.89
C VAL A 335 -2.21 27.99 -9.95
N ASP A 336 -3.32 28.65 -10.24
CA ASP A 336 -3.41 30.12 -10.28
C ASP A 336 -3.19 30.75 -8.89
N GLU A 337 -3.75 30.15 -7.84
CA GLU A 337 -3.52 30.54 -6.45
C GLU A 337 -2.06 30.31 -6.04
N SER A 338 -1.42 29.23 -6.50
CA SER A 338 0.00 28.97 -6.24
C SER A 338 0.90 29.97 -6.97
N LYS A 339 0.57 30.33 -8.22
CA LYS A 339 1.25 31.39 -8.98
C LYS A 339 1.10 32.75 -8.28
N ALA A 340 -0.11 33.08 -7.84
CA ALA A 340 -0.41 34.33 -7.12
C ALA A 340 0.26 34.35 -5.74
N TYR A 341 0.23 33.24 -5.00
CA TYR A 341 0.93 33.07 -3.73
C TYR A 341 2.43 33.21 -3.91
N ALA A 342 3.03 32.57 -4.91
CA ALA A 342 4.45 32.69 -5.21
C ALA A 342 4.83 34.15 -5.57
N ALA A 343 4.00 34.84 -6.36
CA ALA A 343 4.22 36.26 -6.70
C ALA A 343 4.10 37.17 -5.46
N ILE A 344 3.10 36.95 -4.61
CA ILE A 344 2.90 37.71 -3.36
C ILE A 344 4.02 37.41 -2.37
N ALA A 345 4.33 36.14 -2.11
CA ALA A 345 5.42 35.71 -1.23
C ALA A 345 6.75 36.30 -1.69
N SER A 346 7.03 36.31 -3.00
CA SER A 346 8.20 36.96 -3.58
C SER A 346 8.21 38.48 -3.37
N SER A 347 7.05 39.15 -3.52
CA SER A 347 6.93 40.60 -3.31
C SER A 347 6.97 41.03 -1.83
N GLN A 348 6.61 40.12 -0.92
CA GLN A 348 6.55 40.38 0.53
C GLN A 348 7.75 39.83 1.29
N TYR A 349 8.65 39.10 0.61
CA TYR A 349 9.86 38.55 1.23
C TYR A 349 10.79 39.68 1.67
N LYS A 350 10.69 40.08 2.94
CA LYS A 350 11.69 40.91 3.61
C LYS A 350 12.73 39.98 4.20
N THR A 351 13.95 40.09 3.68
CA THR A 351 15.12 39.31 4.11
C THR A 351 15.27 39.35 5.63
N GLN A 352 15.00 38.25 6.31
CA GLN A 352 15.48 38.05 7.68
C GLN A 352 16.81 37.31 7.62
N LEU A 353 17.80 37.93 8.24
CA LEU A 353 19.19 37.52 8.24
C LEU A 353 19.34 36.25 9.09
N MET A 354 19.13 35.08 8.48
CA MET A 354 19.53 33.79 9.05
C MET A 354 20.26 32.96 7.98
N ALA A 355 21.56 32.81 8.23
CA ALA A 355 22.52 31.86 7.64
C ALA A 355 23.14 32.14 6.24
N ARG A 356 24.43 32.57 6.29
CA ARG A 356 25.60 32.32 5.41
C ARG A 356 25.36 31.36 4.22
N THR A 357 25.82 31.58 2.98
CA THR A 357 26.73 32.54 2.33
C THR A 357 26.51 32.44 0.82
N HIS A 358 26.02 33.51 0.20
CA HIS A 358 26.21 34.02 -1.18
C HIS A 358 24.95 34.79 -1.60
N PHE A 359 25.14 36.03 -2.06
CA PHE A 359 24.06 36.96 -2.40
C PHE A 359 23.32 36.49 -3.66
N MET A 360 22.02 36.23 -3.54
CA MET A 360 21.14 36.03 -4.69
C MET A 360 20.45 37.38 -4.98
N ASP A 361 20.92 38.08 -6.01
CA ASP A 361 20.36 39.37 -6.44
C ASP A 361 19.31 39.12 -7.53
N TRP A 362 18.10 38.79 -7.06
CA TRP A 362 16.95 38.54 -7.91
C TRP A 362 16.58 39.73 -8.80
N ASN A 363 16.92 40.96 -8.42
CA ASN A 363 16.66 42.15 -9.24
C ASN A 363 17.63 42.25 -10.41
N ARG A 364 18.90 41.87 -10.22
CA ARG A 364 19.88 41.79 -11.31
C ARG A 364 19.53 40.69 -12.31
N ILE A 365 19.09 39.53 -11.81
CA ILE A 365 18.66 38.40 -12.65
C ILE A 365 17.38 38.76 -13.41
N LEU A 366 16.42 39.41 -12.75
CA LEU A 366 15.19 39.90 -13.38
C LEU A 366 15.49 40.93 -14.48
N ALA A 367 16.45 41.84 -14.28
CA ALA A 367 16.86 42.80 -15.30
C ALA A 367 17.52 42.15 -16.54
N GLU A 368 18.20 41.00 -16.37
CA GLU A 368 18.74 40.23 -17.50
C GLU A 368 17.63 39.49 -18.25
N VAL A 369 16.65 38.91 -17.54
CA VAL A 369 15.48 38.26 -18.14
C VAL A 369 14.56 39.28 -18.86
N GLU A 370 14.32 40.45 -18.28
CA GLU A 370 13.56 41.54 -18.94
C GLU A 370 14.26 42.00 -20.23
N LYS A 371 15.59 42.03 -20.23
CA LYS A 371 16.40 42.38 -21.40
C LYS A 371 16.33 41.29 -22.48
N GLU A 372 16.28 40.02 -22.11
CA GLU A 372 16.10 38.90 -23.04
C GLU A 372 14.69 38.87 -23.62
N VAL A 373 13.65 39.08 -22.82
CA VAL A 373 12.26 39.21 -23.30
C VAL A 373 12.12 40.37 -24.27
N ALA A 374 12.72 41.53 -23.97
CA ALA A 374 12.73 42.68 -24.88
C ALA A 374 13.60 42.45 -26.15
N THR A 375 14.46 41.43 -26.16
CA THR A 375 15.25 41.03 -27.34
C THR A 375 14.45 40.06 -28.21
N VAL A 376 13.80 39.06 -27.60
CA VAL A 376 12.86 38.14 -28.27
C VAL A 376 11.68 38.89 -28.90
N GLN A 377 11.14 39.90 -28.22
CA GLN A 377 10.08 40.76 -28.80
C GLN A 377 10.56 41.61 -29.99
N ARG A 378 11.86 41.88 -30.10
CA ARG A 378 12.47 42.62 -31.23
C ARG A 378 12.83 41.72 -32.40
N GLU A 379 13.01 40.41 -32.18
CA GLU A 379 13.34 39.43 -33.21
C GLU A 379 12.17 39.08 -34.14
N GLY A 380 10.95 39.51 -33.79
CA GLY A 380 9.91 39.80 -34.78
C GLY A 380 9.33 38.61 -35.54
N ASP A 381 9.53 37.38 -35.07
CA ASP A 381 8.92 36.19 -35.67
C ASP A 381 7.90 35.59 -34.71
N PHE A 382 6.74 36.25 -34.62
CA PHE A 382 5.53 35.65 -34.05
C PHE A 382 4.62 35.24 -35.19
N PRO A 383 4.13 33.99 -35.24
CA PRO A 383 3.17 33.57 -36.25
C PRO A 383 1.88 34.39 -36.10
N GLU A 384 1.50 35.11 -37.16
CA GLU A 384 0.22 35.81 -37.23
C GLU A 384 -0.90 34.77 -37.44
N VAL A 385 -1.51 34.29 -36.36
CA VAL A 385 -2.67 33.39 -36.43
C VAL A 385 -3.89 34.23 -36.82
N ARG A 386 -4.29 34.17 -38.09
CA ARG A 386 -5.56 34.73 -38.58
C ARG A 386 -6.64 33.65 -38.59
N PHE A 387 -7.69 33.88 -37.80
CA PHE A 387 -8.91 33.11 -37.90
C PHE A 387 -9.73 33.59 -39.10
N ALA A 388 -9.84 32.76 -40.14
CA ALA A 388 -10.84 32.93 -41.18
C ALA A 388 -12.11 32.13 -40.78
N ASN A 389 -13.28 32.73 -40.95
CA ASN A 389 -14.61 32.15 -40.72
C ASN A 389 -15.12 32.07 -39.26
N LEU A 390 -14.75 33.01 -38.39
CA LEU A 390 -15.53 33.21 -37.16
C LEU A 390 -16.75 34.07 -37.47
N LYS A 391 -17.95 33.47 -37.37
CA LYS A 391 -19.21 34.23 -37.30
C LYS A 391 -19.33 34.82 -35.89
N GLU A 392 -19.43 36.14 -35.82
CA GLU A 392 -19.55 36.93 -34.59
C GLU A 392 -20.77 36.56 -33.74
N GLY A 393 -20.59 36.63 -32.42
CA GLY A 393 -21.64 36.37 -31.44
C GLY A 393 -21.34 36.90 -30.03
N ALA A 394 -21.08 38.21 -29.91
CA ALA A 394 -21.34 39.09 -28.77
C ALA A 394 -20.73 38.81 -27.37
N HIS A 395 -19.69 39.61 -27.09
CA HIS A 395 -19.50 40.46 -25.90
C HIS A 395 -19.51 39.86 -24.47
N LEU A 396 -18.30 39.84 -23.91
CA LEU A 396 -17.95 39.80 -22.49
C LEU A 396 -18.77 40.81 -21.66
N ARG A 397 -19.34 40.36 -20.54
CA ARG A 397 -19.67 41.22 -19.39
C ARG A 397 -18.70 40.91 -18.24
N PRO A 398 -18.33 41.91 -17.41
CA PRO A 398 -17.37 41.71 -16.34
C PRO A 398 -18.00 41.03 -15.10
N LYS A 399 -17.15 40.27 -14.41
CA LYS A 399 -17.40 39.49 -13.18
C LYS A 399 -18.01 40.32 -12.03
N PRO A 400 -18.86 39.74 -11.17
CA PRO A 400 -18.93 40.12 -9.77
C PRO A 400 -17.96 39.28 -8.92
N SER A 401 -17.22 39.95 -8.05
CA SER A 401 -16.43 39.37 -6.97
C SER A 401 -17.31 38.67 -5.94
N PHE A 402 -17.02 37.40 -5.59
CA PHE A 402 -17.51 36.80 -4.36
C PHE A 402 -16.39 36.10 -3.59
N GLY A 403 -16.42 36.34 -2.28
CA GLY A 403 -15.39 36.02 -1.32
C GLY A 403 -15.39 34.56 -0.88
N CYS A 404 -14.18 34.15 -0.51
CA CYS A 404 -13.79 32.85 -0.02
C CYS A 404 -14.46 32.50 1.32
N SER A 405 -15.05 31.31 1.41
CA SER A 405 -15.19 30.59 2.68
C SER A 405 -15.28 29.09 2.40
N TRP A 406 -14.63 28.31 3.27
CA TRP A 406 -14.69 26.84 3.48
C TRP A 406 -13.54 26.00 2.92
N MET A 407 -12.56 25.72 3.79
CA MET A 407 -11.79 24.46 3.78
C MET A 407 -12.04 23.72 5.10
N GLN A 408 -12.55 22.50 5.01
CA GLN A 408 -12.27 21.42 5.95
C GLN A 408 -11.85 20.18 5.16
N PRO A 409 -10.88 19.38 5.65
CA PRO A 409 -10.31 18.27 4.89
C PRO A 409 -11.05 16.96 5.16
N THR A 410 -11.44 16.25 4.10
CA THR A 410 -11.75 14.81 4.16
C THR A 410 -11.44 14.15 2.83
N ALA A 411 -10.54 13.16 2.82
CA ALA A 411 -10.66 11.95 2.03
C ALA A 411 -9.71 10.86 2.58
N MET A 412 -10.31 9.76 3.06
CA MET A 412 -9.68 8.45 3.30
C MET A 412 -10.13 7.56 2.15
N PHE A 413 -9.22 6.98 1.37
CA PHE A 413 -9.56 5.98 0.35
C PHE A 413 -9.45 4.57 0.92
N ARG A 414 -10.50 3.77 0.70
CA ARG A 414 -10.57 2.34 1.03
C ARG A 414 -10.68 1.60 -0.31
N SER A 415 -9.71 0.75 -0.61
CA SER A 415 -9.75 -0.12 -1.79
C SER A 415 -10.68 -1.32 -1.50
N THR A 416 -11.62 -1.59 -2.40
CA THR A 416 -12.31 -2.86 -2.51
C THR A 416 -12.05 -3.42 -3.90
N ALA A 417 -11.23 -4.46 -3.98
CA ALA A 417 -11.05 -5.22 -5.20
C ALA A 417 -12.26 -6.14 -5.43
N ARG A 418 -12.72 -6.22 -6.67
CA ARG A 418 -13.50 -7.33 -7.23
C ARG A 418 -12.77 -7.86 -8.45
#